data_AF-A0ABD2QI03-F1
#
_entry.id   AF-A0ABD2QI03-F1
#
_cell.length_a   1.000
_cell.length_b   1.000
_cell.length_c   1.000
_cell.angle_alpha   90.00
_cell.angle_beta   90.00
_cell.angle_gamma   90.00
#
_symmetry.space_group_name_H-M   'P 1'
#
loop_
_entity.id
_entity.type
_entity.pdbx_description
1 polymer ?
#
loop_
_entity_poly.entity_id
_entity_poly.type
_entity_poly.pdbx_seq_one_letter_code
_entity_poly.pdbx_strand_id
1 'polypeptide(L)'
;MATSTNNNMYRVGGKLQILISLLFIFQLIYLLIRHFQTDYVYFEVSASTPYQVRRIEELNKAPSGDVEAKVACFFRRRDLTNTLLHQAAQDSPEAKNSDSATSSPPPKANSNETNSENGNAKKASLSQIQKHHLKHRELFLSRQVEVLPAKHIRGKCSVTLYNNVEPLSNYLGREDAFYYKLIYDPIQKTLQEDRGTLRIGLEYQCPIQPLLKDLCDPRMSQKWEQLSWNPISTHSDFEMFLTLCRSVGTYARAYDPITLLSSKGGSPQALNLMTAVASANRDMTLQLAHDLLHEANYDLKKAMHLLTPEGRPLMCKDQLDVWSPNEIQLFEEALDKYSKVFTDIHHEYLPWKEHQVGNTRLFFDNF
;
A
#
# COMPACT_ATOMS: atom_id res chain seq x y z
N MET A 1 0.86 -68.19 10.60
CA MET A 1 1.20 -67.86 9.21
C MET A 1 1.06 -66.36 9.06
N ALA A 2 2.19 -65.67 8.87
CA ALA A 2 2.28 -64.23 8.78
C ALA A 2 1.83 -63.75 7.39
N THR A 3 0.98 -62.73 7.34
CA THR A 3 0.69 -61.98 6.10
C THR A 3 1.38 -60.62 6.22
N SER A 4 2.46 -60.49 5.44
CA SER A 4 3.29 -59.30 5.28
C SER A 4 2.49 -58.17 4.61
N THR A 5 2.37 -57.03 5.29
CA THR A 5 1.89 -55.77 4.72
C THR A 5 3.05 -55.01 4.08
N ASN A 6 2.96 -54.76 2.78
CA ASN A 6 3.88 -53.94 1.99
C ASN A 6 3.91 -52.49 2.50
N ASN A 7 5.02 -52.08 3.12
CA ASN A 7 5.38 -50.69 3.36
C ASN A 7 6.47 -50.27 2.37
N ASN A 8 6.08 -49.74 1.21
CA ASN A 8 6.98 -48.97 0.35
C ASN A 8 6.92 -47.49 0.72
N MET A 9 7.65 -47.11 1.78
CA MET A 9 7.99 -45.71 2.05
C MET A 9 9.15 -45.32 1.12
N TYR A 10 8.86 -44.47 0.14
CA TYR A 10 9.87 -43.86 -0.73
C TYR A 10 10.83 -42.99 0.10
N ARG A 11 12.09 -43.41 0.14
CA ARG A 11 13.22 -42.67 0.71
C ARG A 11 13.61 -41.53 -0.25
N VAL A 12 12.92 -40.39 -0.17
CA VAL A 12 13.34 -39.15 -0.86
C VAL A 12 14.51 -38.56 -0.10
N GLY A 13 15.71 -39.02 -0.45
CA GLY A 13 16.95 -38.77 0.29
C GLY A 13 17.56 -37.39 0.06
N GLY A 14 18.02 -36.78 1.15
CA GLY A 14 19.22 -35.93 1.26
C GLY A 14 19.24 -34.58 0.53
N LYS A 15 19.02 -34.57 -0.78
CA LYS A 15 19.13 -33.36 -1.62
C LYS A 15 18.05 -32.32 -1.32
N LEU A 16 16.82 -32.76 -1.03
CA LEU A 16 15.73 -31.86 -0.65
C LEU A 16 15.96 -31.24 0.73
N GLN A 17 16.52 -32.01 1.68
CA GLN A 17 16.87 -31.53 3.02
C GLN A 17 17.97 -30.45 2.96
N ILE A 18 18.97 -30.64 2.08
CA ILE A 18 20.06 -29.67 1.88
C ILE A 18 19.53 -28.40 1.18
N LEU A 19 18.64 -28.53 0.19
CA LEU A 19 18.02 -27.38 -0.48
C LEU A 19 17.15 -26.57 0.50
N ILE A 20 16.37 -27.25 1.35
CA ILE A 20 15.54 -26.61 2.37
C ILE A 20 16.42 -25.92 3.42
N SER A 21 17.51 -26.54 3.89
CA SER A 21 18.47 -25.90 4.78
C SER A 21 19.16 -24.68 4.14
N LEU A 22 19.54 -24.77 2.85
CA LEU A 22 20.11 -23.63 2.13
C LEU A 22 19.10 -22.50 1.95
N LEU A 23 17.86 -22.81 1.59
CA LEU A 23 16.76 -21.83 1.53
C LEU A 23 16.51 -21.19 2.89
N PHE A 24 16.51 -21.97 3.98
CA PHE A 24 16.34 -21.44 5.33
C PHE A 24 17.51 -20.55 5.75
N ILE A 25 18.74 -20.91 5.40
CA ILE A 25 19.93 -20.09 5.64
C ILE A 25 19.88 -18.82 4.80
N PHE A 26 19.51 -18.89 3.52
CA PHE A 26 19.33 -17.71 2.68
C PHE A 26 18.21 -16.81 3.19
N GLN A 27 17.11 -17.38 3.67
CA GLN A 27 15.99 -16.63 4.21
C GLN A 27 16.33 -16.03 5.57
N LEU A 28 17.13 -16.71 6.40
CA LEU A 28 17.65 -16.19 7.66
C LEU A 28 18.70 -15.10 7.43
N ILE A 29 19.57 -15.26 6.43
CA ILE A 29 20.53 -14.23 5.99
C ILE A 29 19.77 -13.04 5.41
N TYR A 30 18.71 -13.26 4.62
CA TYR A 30 17.87 -12.19 4.08
C TYR A 30 17.08 -11.48 5.19
N LEU A 31 16.59 -12.21 6.21
CA LEU A 31 15.95 -11.65 7.40
C LEU A 31 16.95 -10.86 8.24
N LEU A 32 18.19 -11.35 8.41
CA LEU A 32 19.27 -10.68 9.12
C LEU A 32 19.75 -9.43 8.37
N ILE A 33 19.91 -9.49 7.05
CA ILE A 33 20.25 -8.34 6.19
C ILE A 33 19.12 -7.30 6.23
N ARG A 34 17.85 -7.72 6.22
CA ARG A 34 16.71 -6.80 6.46
C ARG A 34 16.72 -6.21 7.87
N HIS A 35 17.17 -6.96 8.87
CA HIS A 35 17.29 -6.46 10.24
C HIS A 35 18.42 -5.43 10.40
N PHE A 36 19.41 -5.42 9.49
CA PHE A 36 20.45 -4.40 9.42
C PHE A 36 20.02 -3.12 8.67
N GLN A 37 18.97 -3.16 7.84
CA GLN A 37 18.50 -2.04 7.00
C GLN A 37 17.82 -0.88 7.76
N THR A 38 17.74 -0.96 9.10
CA THR A 38 17.19 0.11 9.94
C THR A 38 18.02 0.36 11.20
N ASP A 39 19.30 -0.02 11.15
CA ASP A 39 20.19 0.15 12.29
C ASP A 39 20.76 1.58 12.38
N TYR A 40 20.68 2.14 13.58
CA TYR A 40 21.29 3.42 13.91
C TYR A 40 22.64 3.18 14.57
N VAL A 41 23.62 3.97 14.17
CA VAL A 41 25.01 3.74 14.55
C VAL A 41 25.74 5.04 14.88
N TYR A 42 26.73 4.91 15.75
CA TYR A 42 27.70 5.94 16.08
C TYR A 42 28.84 5.92 15.07
N PHE A 43 29.02 7.05 14.37
CA PHE A 43 30.11 7.30 13.44
C PHE A 43 31.18 8.19 14.07
N GLU A 44 32.44 7.79 13.94
CA GLU A 44 33.59 8.64 14.25
C GLU A 44 34.08 9.33 12.98
N VAL A 45 33.97 10.66 12.95
CA VAL A 45 34.49 11.51 11.86
C VAL A 45 35.85 12.10 12.24
N SER A 46 36.04 12.46 13.51
CA SER A 46 37.34 12.87 14.05
C SER A 46 37.45 12.47 15.52
N ALA A 47 38.66 12.14 15.97
CA ALA A 47 38.94 11.78 17.37
C ALA A 47 38.65 12.91 18.38
N SER A 48 38.53 14.15 17.91
CA SER A 48 38.27 15.34 18.72
C SER A 48 36.78 15.70 18.84
N THR A 49 35.89 15.04 18.10
CA THR A 49 34.45 15.36 18.10
C THR A 49 33.60 14.20 18.63
N PRO A 50 32.50 14.48 19.34
CA PRO A 50 31.55 13.45 19.75
C PRO A 50 30.99 12.68 18.55
N TYR A 51 30.74 11.39 18.72
CA TYR A 51 30.23 10.53 17.66
C TYR A 51 28.95 11.07 17.01
N GLN A 52 28.92 11.04 15.69
CA GLN A 52 27.73 11.41 14.93
C GLN A 52 26.76 10.22 14.91
N VAL A 53 25.46 10.50 14.94
CA VAL A 53 24.44 9.45 14.84
C VAL A 53 23.98 9.38 13.39
N ARG A 54 23.91 8.18 12.84
CA ARG A 54 23.50 7.95 11.45
C ARG A 54 22.61 6.71 11.33
N ARG A 55 21.72 6.69 10.34
CA ARG A 55 20.93 5.49 9.98
C ARG A 55 21.55 4.84 8.76
N ILE A 56 21.82 3.55 8.84
CA ILE A 56 22.29 2.77 7.69
C ILE A 56 21.11 2.52 6.76
N GLU A 57 21.23 2.96 5.51
CA GLU A 57 20.27 2.63 4.45
C GLU A 57 20.74 1.41 3.65
N GLU A 58 22.03 1.33 3.38
CA GLU A 58 22.64 0.26 2.60
C GLU A 58 24.10 0.03 3.01
N LEU A 59 24.54 -1.23 2.97
CA LEU A 59 25.94 -1.63 3.14
C LEU A 59 26.42 -2.25 1.84
N ASN A 60 27.44 -1.65 1.25
CA ASN A 60 28.03 -2.07 -0.01
C ASN A 60 29.41 -2.67 0.25
N LYS A 61 29.64 -3.90 -0.23
CA LYS A 61 30.96 -4.53 -0.18
C LYS A 61 31.58 -4.50 -1.57
N ALA A 62 32.70 -3.78 -1.70
CA ALA A 62 33.47 -3.72 -2.93
C ALA A 62 34.15 -5.06 -3.24
N PRO A 63 34.48 -5.36 -4.50
CA PRO A 63 35.25 -6.55 -4.88
C PRO A 63 36.63 -6.62 -4.22
N SER A 64 37.19 -5.47 -3.79
CA SER A 64 38.43 -5.39 -3.01
C SER A 64 38.29 -5.93 -1.58
N GLY A 65 37.06 -6.14 -1.10
CA GLY A 65 36.76 -6.56 0.27
C GLY A 65 36.40 -5.40 1.21
N ASP A 66 36.59 -4.15 0.78
CA ASP A 66 36.21 -2.97 1.54
C ASP A 66 34.69 -2.84 1.68
N VAL A 67 34.24 -2.39 2.84
CA VAL A 67 32.81 -2.19 3.13
C VAL A 67 32.53 -0.71 3.30
N GLU A 68 31.58 -0.20 2.51
CA GLU A 68 31.06 1.16 2.56
C GLU A 68 29.61 1.15 3.05
N ALA A 69 29.25 2.17 3.82
CA ALA A 69 27.92 2.35 4.35
C ALA A 69 27.31 3.62 3.73
N LYS A 70 26.16 3.46 3.07
CA LYS A 70 25.30 4.55 2.67
C LYS A 70 24.39 4.88 3.84
N VAL A 71 24.50 6.11 4.35
CA VAL A 71 23.96 6.49 5.64
C VAL A 71 23.22 7.83 5.58
N ALA A 72 22.04 7.89 6.19
CA ALA A 72 21.32 9.13 6.44
C ALA A 72 21.83 9.78 7.73
N CYS A 73 22.00 11.10 7.70
CA CYS A 73 22.62 11.86 8.79
C CYS A 73 21.59 12.33 9.84
N PHE A 74 21.96 12.26 11.13
CA PHE A 74 21.26 12.98 12.19
C PHE A 74 22.10 14.14 12.70
N PHE A 75 21.45 15.28 12.90
CA PHE A 75 22.05 16.48 13.45
C PHE A 75 21.69 16.62 14.93
N ARG A 76 22.63 17.13 15.73
CA ARG A 76 22.41 17.47 17.13
C ARG A 76 21.99 18.93 17.24
N ARG A 77 21.43 19.32 18.39
CA ARG A 77 21.06 20.72 18.68
C ARG A 77 22.19 21.73 18.45
N ARG A 78 23.45 21.36 18.71
CA ARG A 78 24.61 22.25 18.49
C ARG A 78 24.93 22.51 17.02
N ASP A 79 24.41 21.66 16.11
CA ASP A 79 24.65 21.76 14.68
C ASP A 79 23.59 22.65 13.98
N LEU A 80 22.57 23.10 14.72
CA LEU A 80 21.51 23.98 14.26
C LEU A 80 21.75 25.44 14.70
N THR A 81 21.19 26.40 13.95
CA THR A 81 21.19 27.81 14.33
C THR A 81 20.23 28.11 15.48
N ASN A 82 20.51 29.17 16.25
CA ASN A 82 19.64 29.58 17.38
C ASN A 82 18.18 29.83 16.96
N THR A 83 17.96 30.36 15.76
CA THR A 83 16.61 30.58 15.20
C THR A 83 15.81 29.29 15.09
N LEU A 84 16.43 28.22 14.56
CA LEU A 84 15.80 26.92 14.41
C LEU A 84 15.60 26.21 15.74
N LEU A 85 16.50 26.43 16.71
CA LEU A 85 16.34 25.90 18.06
C LEU A 85 15.15 26.51 18.80
N HIS A 86 14.84 27.79 18.53
CA HIS A 86 13.62 28.43 19.04
C HIS A 86 12.37 27.85 18.40
N GLN A 87 12.37 27.63 17.08
CA GLN A 87 11.26 26.98 16.37
C GLN A 87 11.00 25.55 16.89
N ALA A 88 12.06 24.74 17.01
CA ALA A 88 11.96 23.39 17.58
C ALA A 88 11.43 23.38 19.03
N ALA A 89 11.69 24.45 19.79
CA ALA A 89 11.16 24.59 21.15
C ALA A 89 9.67 24.96 21.17
N GLN A 90 9.19 25.76 20.21
CA GLN A 90 7.77 26.09 20.03
C GLN A 90 6.94 24.87 19.62
N ASP A 91 7.50 24.00 18.78
CA ASP A 91 6.85 22.75 18.36
C ASP A 91 6.85 21.66 19.46
N SER A 92 7.57 21.90 20.56
CA SER A 92 7.63 20.96 21.68
C SER A 92 6.28 20.92 22.44
N PRO A 93 5.80 19.73 22.85
CA PRO A 93 4.50 19.58 23.52
C PRO A 93 4.36 20.34 24.85
N GLU A 94 5.46 20.81 25.44
CA GLU A 94 5.41 21.68 26.63
C GLU A 94 4.85 23.08 26.31
N ALA A 95 5.12 23.63 25.12
CA ALA A 95 4.65 24.97 24.72
C ALA A 95 3.17 24.99 24.32
N LYS A 96 2.67 23.92 23.68
CA LYS A 96 1.26 23.81 23.27
C LYS A 96 0.29 23.62 24.46
N ASN A 97 0.80 23.34 25.66
CA ASN A 97 -0.01 23.18 26.88
C ASN A 97 -0.14 24.46 27.72
N SER A 98 0.61 25.54 27.44
CA SER A 98 0.53 26.78 28.22
C SER A 98 -0.52 27.78 27.72
N ASP A 99 -1.01 27.62 26.48
CA ASP A 99 -1.73 28.71 25.80
C ASP A 99 -3.27 28.56 25.83
N SER A 100 -3.81 27.69 26.69
CA SER A 100 -5.27 27.49 26.84
C SER A 100 -5.89 28.10 28.10
N ALA A 101 -5.15 28.93 28.83
CA ALA A 101 -5.71 29.68 29.96
C ALA A 101 -5.04 31.05 30.08
N THR A 102 -5.64 32.09 29.49
CA THR A 102 -5.85 33.42 30.08
C THR A 102 -6.52 34.35 29.05
N SER A 103 -7.84 34.48 29.14
CA SER A 103 -8.54 35.70 28.71
C SER A 103 -9.80 35.90 29.57
N SER A 104 -9.63 36.41 30.78
CA SER A 104 -10.66 37.23 31.46
C SER A 104 -10.07 38.00 32.65
N PRO A 105 -10.55 39.23 32.95
CA PRO A 105 -10.02 40.09 34.01
C PRO A 105 -10.57 39.73 35.41
N PRO A 106 -9.98 40.23 36.51
CA PRO A 106 -10.21 39.71 37.85
C PRO A 106 -11.44 40.36 38.54
N PRO A 107 -12.12 39.61 39.43
CA PRO A 107 -12.74 40.25 40.59
C PRO A 107 -12.28 39.64 41.94
N LYS A 108 -11.79 40.55 42.78
CA LYS A 108 -11.86 40.71 44.24
C LYS A 108 -12.05 39.49 45.17
N ALA A 109 -11.10 39.43 46.11
CA ALA A 109 -11.12 38.91 47.48
C ALA A 109 -12.46 38.46 48.10
N ASN A 110 -12.48 37.23 48.63
CA ASN A 110 -12.84 36.99 50.03
C ASN A 110 -12.36 35.61 50.52
N SER A 111 -11.97 35.60 51.79
CA SER A 111 -11.50 34.48 52.62
C SER A 111 -12.56 33.39 52.82
N ASN A 112 -12.15 32.11 52.83
CA ASN A 112 -12.36 31.19 53.96
C ASN A 112 -11.71 29.82 53.68
N GLU A 113 -11.01 29.33 54.70
CA GLU A 113 -10.44 27.99 54.80
C GLU A 113 -11.54 26.93 54.87
N THR A 114 -11.29 25.75 54.30
CA THR A 114 -11.53 24.44 54.96
C THR A 114 -10.94 23.31 54.11
N ASN A 115 -10.27 22.40 54.82
CA ASN A 115 -9.61 21.20 54.33
C ASN A 115 -10.54 20.26 53.55
N SER A 116 -10.03 19.67 52.46
CA SER A 116 -10.35 18.28 52.14
C SER A 116 -9.16 17.61 51.46
N GLU A 117 -8.84 16.44 52.00
CA GLU A 117 -7.65 15.64 51.76
C GLU A 117 -7.71 14.88 50.42
N ASN A 118 -6.51 14.51 49.97
CA ASN A 118 -6.17 13.36 49.12
C ASN A 118 -6.60 13.31 47.64
N GLY A 119 -5.56 13.38 46.79
CA GLY A 119 -5.63 13.00 45.39
C GLY A 119 -4.51 13.59 44.52
N ASN A 120 -3.34 13.90 45.10
CA ASN A 120 -2.26 14.58 44.41
C ASN A 120 -1.49 13.59 43.49
N ALA A 121 -2.07 13.27 42.33
CA ALA A 121 -1.30 12.77 41.20
C ALA A 121 -0.44 13.93 40.66
N LYS A 122 0.63 14.26 41.39
CA LYS A 122 1.73 15.07 40.87
C LYS A 122 2.27 14.34 39.64
N LYS A 123 1.84 14.76 38.44
CA LYS A 123 2.65 14.59 37.22
C LYS A 123 4.05 15.04 37.60
N ALA A 124 4.97 14.09 37.73
CA ALA A 124 6.34 14.38 38.14
C ALA A 124 6.96 15.30 37.10
N SER A 125 6.96 16.61 37.40
CA SER A 125 7.65 17.59 36.59
C SER A 125 9.13 17.21 36.60
N LEU A 126 9.67 16.89 35.43
CA LEU A 126 11.08 16.54 35.27
C LEU A 126 11.96 17.62 35.88
N SER A 127 13.00 17.21 36.61
CA SER A 127 14.02 18.12 37.14
C SER A 127 14.65 18.93 36.00
N GLN A 128 15.09 20.16 36.28
CA GLN A 128 15.77 21.01 35.32
C GLN A 128 16.98 20.30 34.67
N ILE A 129 17.67 19.43 35.43
CA ILE A 129 18.78 18.61 34.94
C ILE A 129 18.29 17.54 33.96
N GLN A 130 17.18 16.87 34.26
CA GLN A 130 16.58 15.86 33.37
C GLN A 130 16.08 16.49 32.07
N LYS A 131 15.48 17.68 32.14
CA LYS A 131 15.10 18.45 30.95
C LYS A 131 16.30 18.81 30.09
N HIS A 132 17.42 19.19 30.71
CA HIS A 132 18.66 19.44 29.98
C HIS A 132 19.18 18.16 29.30
N HIS A 133 19.19 17.02 29.99
CA HIS A 133 19.62 15.74 29.42
C HIS A 133 18.74 15.31 28.23
N LEU A 134 17.42 15.54 28.30
CA LEU A 134 16.51 15.25 27.19
C LEU A 134 16.81 16.07 25.93
N LYS A 135 17.18 17.35 26.09
CA LYS A 135 17.61 18.18 24.95
C LYS A 135 18.84 17.58 24.25
N HIS A 136 19.72 16.87 24.96
CA HIS A 136 20.87 16.18 24.35
C HIS A 136 20.51 14.84 23.70
N ARG A 137 19.32 14.28 23.98
CA ARG A 137 18.79 13.07 23.34
C ARG A 137 17.95 13.34 22.10
N GLU A 138 17.64 14.61 21.83
CA GLU A 138 16.94 15.03 20.64
C GLU A 138 17.89 15.13 19.44
N LEU A 139 17.52 14.43 18.37
CA LEU A 139 18.18 14.45 17.08
C LEU A 139 17.24 15.02 16.01
N PHE A 140 17.82 15.51 14.92
CA PHE A 140 17.10 16.00 13.75
C PHE A 140 17.49 15.16 12.54
N LEU A 141 16.50 14.49 11.94
CA LEU A 141 16.73 13.63 10.76
C LEU A 141 17.00 14.51 9.54
N SER A 142 18.05 14.24 8.79
CA SER A 142 18.29 14.89 7.49
C SER A 142 18.01 13.93 6.34
N ARG A 143 17.50 14.47 5.23
CA ARG A 143 17.37 13.74 3.95
C ARG A 143 18.71 13.61 3.22
N GLN A 144 19.76 14.24 3.72
CA GLN A 144 21.10 14.10 3.18
C GLN A 144 21.64 12.70 3.45
N VAL A 145 22.06 12.04 2.37
CA VAL A 145 22.68 10.72 2.40
C VAL A 145 24.15 10.87 2.05
N GLU A 146 25.01 10.23 2.83
CA GLU A 146 26.46 10.20 2.64
C GLU A 146 26.93 8.75 2.53
N VAL A 147 28.03 8.52 1.79
CA VAL A 147 28.67 7.21 1.70
C VAL A 147 29.99 7.28 2.42
N LEU A 148 30.13 6.51 3.51
CA LEU A 148 31.32 6.49 4.35
C LEU A 148 31.84 5.07 4.55
N PRO A 149 33.16 4.86 4.67
CA PRO A 149 33.72 3.56 5.01
C PRO A 149 33.18 3.02 6.33
N ALA A 150 32.80 1.74 6.37
CA ALA A 150 32.20 1.10 7.55
C ALA A 150 33.13 1.05 8.77
N LYS A 151 34.44 1.22 8.58
CA LYS A 151 35.45 1.33 9.66
C LYS A 151 35.19 2.47 10.64
N HIS A 152 34.40 3.47 10.25
CA HIS A 152 34.04 4.60 11.11
C HIS A 152 32.91 4.27 12.11
N ILE A 153 32.26 3.11 11.97
CA ILE A 153 31.20 2.67 12.89
C ILE A 153 31.84 2.19 14.19
N ARG A 154 31.47 2.82 15.32
CA ARG A 154 32.01 2.49 16.66
C ARG A 154 31.03 1.74 17.56
N GLY A 155 29.74 1.84 17.28
CA GLY A 155 28.72 1.15 18.06
C GLY A 155 27.31 1.36 17.51
N LYS A 156 26.38 0.54 17.98
CA LYS A 156 24.96 0.64 17.69
C LYS A 156 24.27 1.57 18.69
N CYS A 157 23.26 2.30 18.23
CA CYS A 157 22.37 3.09 19.07
C CYS A 157 20.91 2.86 18.68
N SER A 158 19.99 3.34 19.50
CA SER A 158 18.56 3.27 19.24
C SER A 158 18.03 4.69 19.02
N VAL A 159 17.47 4.94 17.85
CA VAL A 159 16.78 6.19 17.54
C VAL A 159 15.34 5.84 17.20
N THR A 160 14.40 6.54 17.83
CA THR A 160 12.97 6.32 17.60
C THR A 160 12.29 7.62 17.21
N LEU A 161 11.26 7.52 16.37
CA LEU A 161 10.38 8.65 16.11
C LEU A 161 9.56 8.92 17.37
N TYR A 162 9.65 10.13 17.90
CA TYR A 162 8.91 10.51 19.09
C TYR A 162 7.40 10.45 18.83
N ASN A 163 6.67 9.81 19.74
CA ASN A 163 5.22 9.76 19.74
C ASN A 163 4.68 10.38 21.04
N ASN A 164 3.58 11.13 20.97
CA ASN A 164 2.98 11.82 22.11
C ASN A 164 2.40 10.86 23.19
N VAL A 165 2.38 9.56 22.91
CA VAL A 165 1.88 8.51 23.82
C VAL A 165 2.94 8.10 24.83
N GLU A 166 4.23 8.15 24.48
CA GLU A 166 5.30 7.70 25.36
C GLU A 166 5.94 8.89 26.11
N PRO A 167 6.11 8.79 27.44
CA PRO A 167 6.73 9.87 28.19
C PRO A 167 8.21 9.98 27.85
N LEU A 168 8.69 11.22 27.64
CA LEU A 168 10.09 11.51 27.35
C LEU A 168 11.07 10.91 28.37
N SER A 169 10.62 10.69 29.62
CA SER A 169 11.43 10.06 30.67
C SER A 169 12.01 8.70 30.29
N ASN A 170 11.34 7.95 29.41
CA ASN A 170 11.80 6.63 28.96
C ASN A 170 13.17 6.69 28.28
N TYR A 171 13.47 7.79 27.57
CA TYR A 171 14.74 7.99 26.88
C TYR A 171 15.92 8.25 27.85
N LEU A 172 15.66 8.65 29.10
CA LEU A 172 16.72 8.79 30.11
C LEU A 172 17.13 7.45 30.71
N GLY A 173 16.27 6.42 30.65
CA GLY A 173 16.56 5.10 31.24
C GLY A 173 17.68 4.33 30.54
N ARG A 174 18.06 4.76 29.32
CA ARG A 174 19.09 4.13 28.50
C ARG A 174 20.06 5.19 27.98
N GLU A 175 21.35 4.89 27.91
CA GLU A 175 22.38 5.82 27.41
C GLU A 175 22.46 5.88 25.88
N ASP A 176 22.04 4.81 25.22
CA ASP A 176 22.07 4.62 23.77
C ASP A 176 20.77 5.01 23.06
N ALA A 177 19.80 5.57 23.78
CA ALA A 177 18.47 5.92 23.27
C ALA A 177 18.34 7.40 22.91
N PHE A 178 17.93 7.67 21.68
CA PHE A 178 17.64 8.99 21.15
C PHE A 178 16.25 9.03 20.53
N TYR A 179 15.74 10.24 20.33
CA TYR A 179 14.51 10.47 19.61
C TYR A 179 14.66 11.60 18.61
N TYR A 180 13.83 11.58 17.57
CA TYR A 180 13.67 12.69 16.65
C TYR A 180 12.20 13.04 16.46
N LYS A 181 11.92 14.29 16.11
CA LYS A 181 10.57 14.83 15.86
C LYS A 181 10.49 15.54 14.51
N LEU A 182 11.55 16.25 14.19
CA LEU A 182 11.64 17.14 13.04
C LEU A 182 12.69 16.62 12.07
N ILE A 183 12.41 16.84 10.78
CA ILE A 183 13.35 16.73 9.69
C ILE A 183 14.05 18.08 9.54
N TYR A 184 15.38 18.06 9.48
CA TYR A 184 16.21 19.22 9.20
C TYR A 184 16.74 19.16 7.77
N ASP A 185 16.50 20.22 7.00
CA ASP A 185 17.14 20.42 5.70
C ASP A 185 18.42 21.26 5.88
N PRO A 186 19.62 20.68 5.69
CA PRO A 186 20.88 21.40 5.87
C PRO A 186 21.16 22.44 4.76
N ILE A 187 20.53 22.30 3.58
CA ILE A 187 20.71 23.21 2.45
C ILE A 187 19.84 24.45 2.67
N GLN A 188 18.55 24.24 2.95
CA GLN A 188 17.59 25.33 3.15
C GLN A 188 17.64 25.91 4.58
N LYS A 189 18.27 25.19 5.52
CA LYS A 189 18.28 25.50 6.95
C LYS A 189 16.86 25.65 7.50
N THR A 190 15.99 24.68 7.20
CA THR A 190 14.59 24.65 7.64
C THR A 190 14.31 23.41 8.48
N LEU A 191 13.30 23.51 9.34
CA LEU A 191 12.76 22.39 10.11
C LEU A 191 11.35 22.09 9.63
N GLN A 192 11.06 20.80 9.41
CA GLN A 192 9.76 20.29 8.99
C GLN A 192 9.34 19.15 9.91
N GLU A 193 8.04 18.99 10.16
CA GLU A 193 7.53 17.79 10.83
C GLU A 193 7.59 16.58 9.85
N ASP A 194 8.01 15.41 10.34
CA ASP A 194 8.07 14.15 9.56
C ASP A 194 6.66 13.60 9.25
N ARG A 195 5.62 14.08 9.94
CA ARG A 195 4.24 13.64 9.75
C ARG A 195 3.45 14.65 8.93
N GLY A 196 2.66 14.16 7.97
CA GLY A 196 1.53 14.90 7.44
C GLY A 196 0.64 15.34 8.60
N THR A 197 0.24 16.61 8.60
CA THR A 197 -0.54 17.18 9.70
C THR A 197 -2.01 16.83 9.52
N LEU A 198 -2.60 16.21 10.54
CA LEU A 198 -4.05 16.10 10.63
C LEU A 198 -4.60 17.51 10.86
N ARG A 199 -5.44 17.98 9.94
CA ARG A 199 -6.11 19.27 10.10
C ARG A 199 -7.46 19.07 10.79
N ILE A 200 -7.77 19.97 11.72
CA ILE A 200 -9.00 19.95 12.51
C ILE A 200 -9.67 21.32 12.33
N GLY A 201 -10.90 21.33 11.81
CA GLY A 201 -11.68 22.53 11.51
C GLY A 201 -12.97 22.20 10.75
N LEU A 202 -13.98 23.07 10.82
CA LEU A 202 -15.25 22.85 10.13
C LEU A 202 -15.09 22.72 8.60
N GLU A 203 -13.99 23.24 8.06
CA GLU A 203 -13.58 23.13 6.67
C GLU A 203 -12.97 21.76 6.29
N TYR A 204 -12.60 20.94 7.27
CA TYR A 204 -12.02 19.61 7.07
C TYR A 204 -12.95 18.48 7.55
N GLN A 205 -13.69 18.71 8.64
CA GLN A 205 -14.59 17.71 9.22
C GLN A 205 -15.92 17.65 8.46
N CYS A 206 -16.41 16.42 8.23
CA CYS A 206 -17.76 16.21 7.71
C CYS A 206 -18.81 16.52 8.80
N PRO A 207 -19.90 17.24 8.49
CA PRO A 207 -21.01 17.40 9.41
C PRO A 207 -21.65 16.06 9.74
N ILE A 208 -21.68 15.72 11.03
CA ILE A 208 -22.24 14.46 11.52
C ILE A 208 -23.75 14.45 11.25
N GLN A 209 -24.20 13.47 10.47
CA GLN A 209 -25.62 13.29 10.19
C GLN A 209 -26.35 12.87 11.48
N PRO A 210 -27.46 13.54 11.84
CA PRO A 210 -28.20 13.21 13.06
C PRO A 210 -28.82 11.82 12.94
N LEU A 211 -28.95 11.15 14.07
CA LEU A 211 -29.66 9.88 14.15
C LEU A 211 -31.12 10.06 13.71
N LEU A 212 -31.58 9.22 12.78
CA LEU A 212 -32.97 9.22 12.33
C LEU A 212 -33.90 8.80 13.49
N LYS A 213 -35.01 9.52 13.66
CA LYS A 213 -36.02 9.20 14.68
C LYS A 213 -36.89 8.01 14.29
N ASP A 214 -37.16 7.89 12.99
CA ASP A 214 -37.92 6.79 12.42
C ASP A 214 -36.97 5.69 11.93
N LEU A 215 -37.44 4.44 11.96
CA LEU A 215 -36.66 3.27 11.56
C LEU A 215 -36.43 3.18 10.04
N CYS A 216 -37.09 4.01 9.23
CA CYS A 216 -37.06 3.92 7.78
C CYS A 216 -36.50 5.19 7.15
N ASP A 217 -35.35 5.05 6.50
CA ASP A 217 -34.72 6.13 5.76
C ASP A 217 -35.47 6.35 4.43
N PRO A 218 -35.94 7.57 4.12
CA PRO A 218 -36.68 7.85 2.88
C PRO A 218 -35.87 7.53 1.61
N ARG A 219 -34.53 7.52 1.68
CA ARG A 219 -33.66 7.13 0.56
C ARG A 219 -33.82 5.67 0.17
N MET A 220 -34.25 4.80 1.09
CA MET A 220 -34.46 3.37 0.83
C MET A 220 -35.68 3.10 -0.07
N SER A 221 -36.54 4.10 -0.28
CA SER A 221 -37.65 4.01 -1.24
C SER A 221 -37.20 4.30 -2.68
N GLN A 222 -36.02 4.88 -2.87
CA GLN A 222 -35.46 5.16 -4.20
C GLN A 222 -34.58 4.00 -4.66
N LYS A 223 -34.62 3.71 -5.97
CA LYS A 223 -33.79 2.68 -6.59
C LYS A 223 -32.41 3.25 -6.93
N TRP A 224 -31.46 3.09 -6.02
CA TRP A 224 -30.05 3.51 -6.19
C TRP A 224 -29.17 2.46 -6.84
N GLU A 225 -29.60 1.21 -6.78
CA GLU A 225 -28.84 0.06 -7.23
C GLU A 225 -29.73 -0.92 -7.99
N GLN A 226 -29.09 -1.74 -8.80
CA GLN A 226 -29.72 -2.88 -9.45
C GLN A 226 -28.93 -4.12 -9.05
N LEU A 227 -29.64 -5.08 -8.45
CA LEU A 227 -29.09 -6.38 -8.16
C LEU A 227 -28.56 -6.99 -9.48
N SER A 228 -27.29 -7.38 -9.51
CA SER A 228 -26.69 -8.07 -10.66
C SER A 228 -26.48 -9.55 -10.39
N TRP A 229 -26.42 -9.96 -9.11
CA TRP A 229 -26.26 -11.35 -8.71
C TRP A 229 -26.72 -11.56 -7.27
N ASN A 230 -27.46 -12.64 -7.02
CA ASN A 230 -27.90 -13.09 -5.71
C ASN A 230 -27.02 -14.26 -5.25
N PRO A 231 -26.24 -14.11 -4.15
CA PRO A 231 -25.37 -15.17 -3.65
C PRO A 231 -26.13 -16.36 -3.05
N ILE A 232 -27.39 -16.18 -2.64
CA ILE A 232 -28.18 -17.21 -1.93
C ILE A 232 -28.74 -18.25 -2.90
N SER A 233 -28.98 -17.88 -4.15
CA SER A 233 -29.45 -18.76 -5.23
C SER A 233 -28.31 -19.47 -5.96
N THR A 234 -27.15 -19.68 -5.32
CA THR A 234 -26.05 -20.43 -5.91
C THR A 234 -26.45 -21.90 -6.07
N HIS A 235 -26.81 -22.27 -7.29
CA HIS A 235 -27.11 -23.64 -7.67
C HIS A 235 -25.80 -24.40 -7.92
N SER A 236 -25.75 -25.68 -7.52
CA SER A 236 -24.66 -26.63 -7.84
C SER A 236 -24.31 -26.68 -9.34
N ASP A 237 -25.25 -26.24 -10.16
CA ASP A 237 -25.26 -26.39 -11.61
C ASP A 237 -24.61 -25.19 -12.33
N PHE A 238 -24.13 -24.17 -11.60
CA PHE A 238 -23.47 -23.01 -12.19
C PHE A 238 -22.24 -23.41 -13.03
N GLU A 239 -21.37 -24.26 -12.50
CA GLU A 239 -20.18 -24.74 -13.20
C GLU A 239 -20.52 -25.47 -14.51
N MET A 240 -21.62 -26.24 -14.48
CA MET A 240 -22.16 -26.91 -15.67
C MET A 240 -22.67 -25.87 -16.69
N PHE A 241 -23.43 -24.86 -16.24
CA PHE A 241 -23.92 -23.81 -17.12
C PHE A 241 -22.78 -22.96 -17.71
N LEU A 242 -21.78 -22.61 -16.92
CA LEU A 242 -20.58 -21.89 -17.38
C LEU A 242 -19.83 -22.70 -18.44
N THR A 243 -19.70 -24.01 -18.25
CA THR A 243 -19.09 -24.91 -19.24
C THR A 243 -19.89 -24.93 -20.55
N LEU A 244 -21.23 -24.91 -20.45
CA LEU A 244 -22.11 -24.78 -21.62
C LEU A 244 -21.92 -23.42 -22.32
N CYS A 245 -21.88 -22.30 -21.58
CA CYS A 245 -21.62 -20.97 -22.15
C CYS A 245 -20.28 -20.92 -22.90
N ARG A 246 -19.21 -21.50 -22.34
CA ARG A 246 -17.89 -21.60 -23.02
C ARG A 246 -17.96 -22.44 -24.29
N SER A 247 -18.71 -23.53 -24.26
CA SER A 247 -18.90 -24.42 -25.41
C SER A 247 -19.69 -23.74 -26.53
N VAL A 248 -20.80 -23.06 -26.20
CA VAL A 248 -21.58 -22.25 -27.14
C VAL A 248 -20.75 -21.09 -27.69
N GLY A 249 -19.97 -20.40 -26.85
CA GLY A 249 -19.08 -19.32 -27.27
C GLY A 249 -17.96 -19.78 -28.20
N THR A 250 -17.47 -21.01 -28.02
CA THR A 250 -16.49 -21.65 -28.93
C THR A 250 -17.15 -21.98 -30.27
N TYR A 251 -18.34 -22.58 -30.24
CA TYR A 251 -19.12 -22.91 -31.43
C TYR A 251 -19.51 -21.67 -32.25
N ALA A 252 -19.94 -20.60 -31.57
CA ALA A 252 -20.31 -19.34 -32.21
C ALA A 252 -19.15 -18.73 -33.01
N ARG A 253 -17.94 -18.77 -32.46
CA ARG A 253 -16.71 -18.29 -33.13
C ARG A 253 -16.33 -19.14 -34.34
N ALA A 254 -16.64 -20.43 -34.34
CA ALA A 254 -16.45 -21.29 -35.50
C ALA A 254 -17.46 -21.00 -36.63
N TYR A 255 -18.64 -20.46 -36.28
CA TYR A 255 -19.69 -20.08 -37.22
C TYR A 255 -19.55 -18.64 -37.75
N ASP A 256 -18.77 -17.77 -37.08
CA ASP A 256 -18.63 -16.35 -37.44
C ASP A 256 -17.88 -16.16 -38.78
N PRO A 257 -18.51 -15.56 -39.82
CA PRO A 257 -17.88 -15.30 -41.11
C PRO A 257 -16.63 -14.41 -41.02
N ILE A 258 -16.57 -13.49 -40.05
CA ILE A 258 -15.40 -12.59 -39.87
C ILE A 258 -14.17 -13.40 -39.45
N THR A 259 -14.37 -14.37 -38.54
CA THR A 259 -13.35 -15.31 -38.10
C THR A 259 -12.86 -16.21 -39.24
N LEU A 260 -13.77 -16.61 -40.14
CA LEU A 260 -13.44 -17.41 -41.33
C LEU A 260 -12.70 -16.61 -42.42
N LEU A 261 -12.94 -15.30 -42.53
CA LEU A 261 -12.29 -14.42 -43.50
C LEU A 261 -10.87 -13.99 -43.07
N SER A 262 -10.65 -13.83 -41.75
CA SER A 262 -9.32 -13.52 -41.19
C SER A 262 -8.28 -14.62 -41.47
N SER A 263 -8.72 -15.84 -41.82
CA SER A 263 -7.87 -16.96 -42.25
C SER A 263 -7.35 -16.83 -43.68
N LYS A 264 -7.97 -16.04 -44.57
CA LYS A 264 -7.59 -15.96 -46.00
C LYS A 264 -6.57 -14.88 -46.33
N GLY A 265 -6.29 -13.96 -45.40
CA GLY A 265 -5.48 -12.76 -45.62
C GLY A 265 -4.03 -12.82 -45.12
N GLY A 266 -3.40 -14.00 -45.03
CA GLY A 266 -1.96 -14.13 -44.74
C GLY A 266 -1.48 -13.66 -43.36
N SER A 267 -2.38 -13.26 -42.45
CA SER A 267 -2.04 -13.06 -41.04
C SER A 267 -1.77 -14.42 -40.36
N PRO A 268 -0.73 -14.55 -39.53
CA PRO A 268 -0.44 -15.78 -38.77
C PRO A 268 -1.49 -16.08 -37.68
N GLN A 269 -2.52 -15.25 -37.50
CA GLN A 269 -3.59 -15.42 -36.53
C GLN A 269 -4.87 -15.99 -37.17
N ALA A 270 -4.75 -16.98 -38.04
CA ALA A 270 -5.91 -17.82 -38.34
C ALA A 270 -6.40 -18.42 -37.02
N LEU A 271 -7.62 -18.10 -36.59
CA LEU A 271 -8.18 -18.57 -35.32
C LEU A 271 -8.24 -20.10 -35.36
N ASN A 272 -7.23 -20.76 -34.82
CA ASN A 272 -7.24 -22.20 -34.63
C ASN A 272 -8.21 -22.54 -33.49
N LEU A 273 -8.64 -23.80 -33.42
CA LEU A 273 -9.59 -24.24 -32.38
C LEU A 273 -9.14 -23.83 -30.97
N MET A 274 -7.83 -23.86 -30.68
CA MET A 274 -7.27 -23.48 -29.38
C MET A 274 -7.49 -22.00 -29.06
N THR A 275 -7.31 -21.10 -30.02
CA THR A 275 -7.58 -19.68 -29.85
C THR A 275 -9.06 -19.38 -29.66
N ALA A 276 -9.95 -20.08 -30.36
CA ALA A 276 -11.41 -19.94 -30.17
C ALA A 276 -11.84 -20.37 -28.77
N VAL A 277 -11.31 -21.50 -28.29
CA VAL A 277 -11.53 -22.00 -26.92
C VAL A 277 -10.97 -21.02 -25.89
N ALA A 278 -9.76 -20.50 -26.11
CA ALA A 278 -9.14 -19.54 -25.20
C ALA A 278 -9.96 -18.24 -25.09
N SER A 279 -10.42 -17.68 -26.22
CA SER A 279 -11.29 -16.50 -26.23
C SER A 279 -12.63 -16.76 -25.54
N ALA A 280 -13.25 -17.93 -25.78
CA ALA A 280 -14.49 -18.31 -25.10
C ALA A 280 -14.32 -18.52 -23.59
N ASN A 281 -13.11 -18.82 -23.11
CA ASN A 281 -12.81 -19.03 -21.70
C ASN A 281 -12.48 -17.75 -20.91
N ARG A 282 -12.48 -16.57 -21.56
CA ARG A 282 -12.23 -15.27 -20.92
C ARG A 282 -13.36 -14.88 -19.96
N ASP A 283 -13.05 -13.97 -19.04
CA ASP A 283 -13.97 -13.54 -17.97
C ASP A 283 -15.25 -12.87 -18.49
N MET A 284 -15.23 -12.32 -19.71
CA MET A 284 -16.44 -11.80 -20.34
C MET A 284 -17.52 -12.89 -20.50
N THR A 285 -17.13 -14.13 -20.84
CA THR A 285 -18.08 -15.26 -20.92
C THR A 285 -18.56 -15.70 -19.56
N LEU A 286 -17.70 -15.59 -18.53
CA LEU A 286 -18.09 -15.84 -17.14
C LEU A 286 -19.13 -14.82 -16.66
N GLN A 287 -18.90 -13.53 -16.94
CA GLN A 287 -19.84 -12.47 -16.62
C GLN A 287 -21.18 -12.68 -17.34
N LEU A 288 -21.14 -13.01 -18.63
CA LEU A 288 -22.34 -13.36 -19.40
C LEU A 288 -23.10 -14.53 -18.75
N ALA A 289 -22.42 -15.57 -18.28
CA ALA A 289 -23.08 -16.71 -17.62
C ALA A 289 -23.81 -16.27 -16.32
N HIS A 290 -23.20 -15.38 -15.53
CA HIS A 290 -23.85 -14.79 -14.36
C HIS A 290 -25.08 -13.95 -14.73
N ASP A 291 -24.94 -13.08 -15.74
CA ASP A 291 -25.99 -12.16 -16.17
C ASP A 291 -27.19 -12.93 -16.73
N LEU A 292 -26.97 -13.92 -17.60
CA LEU A 292 -28.03 -14.76 -18.18
C LEU A 292 -28.78 -15.55 -17.10
N LEU A 293 -28.08 -16.07 -16.10
CA LEU A 293 -28.72 -16.76 -14.99
C LEU A 293 -29.54 -15.80 -14.14
N HIS A 294 -29.01 -14.62 -13.84
CA HIS A 294 -29.72 -13.62 -13.05
C HIS A 294 -30.99 -13.15 -13.79
N GLU A 295 -30.88 -12.85 -15.09
CA GLU A 295 -32.00 -12.47 -15.95
C GLU A 295 -33.06 -13.59 -16.05
N ALA A 296 -32.62 -14.85 -16.09
CA ALA A 296 -33.49 -16.02 -16.07
C ALA A 296 -34.11 -16.33 -14.69
N ASN A 297 -33.92 -15.48 -13.68
CA ASN A 297 -34.30 -15.74 -12.28
C ASN A 297 -33.75 -17.09 -11.76
N TYR A 298 -32.52 -17.41 -12.14
CA TYR A 298 -31.80 -18.63 -11.78
C TYR A 298 -32.41 -19.94 -12.29
N ASP A 299 -33.33 -19.87 -13.27
CA ASP A 299 -33.85 -21.04 -13.97
C ASP A 299 -32.92 -21.43 -15.13
N LEU A 300 -32.21 -22.55 -14.98
CA LEU A 300 -31.26 -23.06 -15.96
C LEU A 300 -31.88 -23.23 -17.36
N LYS A 301 -33.13 -23.69 -17.46
CA LYS A 301 -33.77 -23.94 -18.76
C LYS A 301 -34.02 -22.64 -19.51
N LYS A 302 -34.47 -21.62 -18.78
CA LYS A 302 -34.66 -20.28 -19.35
C LYS A 302 -33.32 -19.65 -19.74
N ALA A 303 -32.30 -19.79 -18.89
CA ALA A 303 -30.95 -19.30 -19.18
C ALA A 303 -30.35 -19.96 -20.44
N MET A 304 -30.58 -21.27 -20.64
CA MET A 304 -30.17 -21.96 -21.87
C MET A 304 -30.87 -21.41 -23.12
N HIS A 305 -32.15 -21.07 -23.04
CA HIS A 305 -32.86 -20.42 -24.16
C HIS A 305 -32.30 -19.03 -24.47
N LEU A 306 -31.91 -18.25 -23.45
CA LEU A 306 -31.28 -16.94 -23.63
C LEU A 306 -29.86 -17.04 -24.22
N LEU A 307 -29.16 -18.15 -23.98
CA LEU A 307 -27.84 -18.42 -24.56
C LEU A 307 -27.90 -18.69 -26.08
N THR A 308 -29.06 -19.13 -26.60
CA THR A 308 -29.27 -19.38 -28.03
C THR A 308 -30.56 -18.73 -28.55
N PRO A 309 -30.64 -17.38 -28.60
CA PRO A 309 -31.83 -16.69 -29.07
C PRO A 309 -32.12 -17.09 -30.52
N GLU A 310 -33.36 -17.48 -30.81
CA GLU A 310 -33.82 -17.93 -32.14
C GLU A 310 -32.97 -19.07 -32.76
N GLY A 311 -32.32 -19.88 -31.90
CA GLY A 311 -31.45 -20.99 -32.33
C GLY A 311 -30.07 -20.56 -32.80
N ARG A 312 -29.69 -19.28 -32.64
CA ARG A 312 -28.34 -18.79 -32.95
C ARG A 312 -27.48 -18.74 -31.69
N PRO A 313 -26.21 -19.21 -31.74
CA PRO A 313 -25.36 -19.21 -30.56
C PRO A 313 -24.92 -17.78 -30.21
N LEU A 314 -25.09 -17.39 -28.95
CA LEU A 314 -24.65 -16.09 -28.47
C LEU A 314 -23.11 -16.03 -28.36
N MET A 315 -22.52 -14.94 -28.82
CA MET A 315 -21.08 -14.71 -28.81
C MET A 315 -20.77 -13.39 -28.11
N CYS A 316 -20.12 -13.46 -26.96
CA CYS A 316 -19.56 -12.28 -26.30
C CYS A 316 -18.11 -12.05 -26.76
N LYS A 317 -17.78 -10.82 -27.16
CA LYS A 317 -16.42 -10.40 -27.51
C LYS A 317 -16.04 -9.23 -26.61
N ASP A 318 -14.85 -9.26 -26.04
CA ASP A 318 -14.29 -8.11 -25.33
C ASP A 318 -13.46 -7.24 -26.28
N GLN A 319 -12.86 -6.16 -25.75
CA GLN A 319 -12.09 -5.24 -26.59
C GLN A 319 -10.90 -5.93 -27.29
N LEU A 320 -10.26 -6.93 -26.66
CA LEU A 320 -9.17 -7.66 -27.31
C LEU A 320 -9.66 -8.52 -28.48
N ASP A 321 -10.84 -9.15 -28.34
CA ASP A 321 -11.46 -9.95 -29.40
C ASP A 321 -12.09 -9.09 -30.52
N VAL A 322 -12.45 -7.82 -30.25
CA VAL A 322 -13.12 -6.92 -31.21
C VAL A 322 -12.11 -6.14 -32.07
N TRP A 323 -10.91 -5.87 -31.56
CA TRP A 323 -9.95 -5.04 -32.27
C TRP A 323 -9.40 -5.74 -33.52
N SER A 324 -9.34 -4.99 -34.62
CA SER A 324 -8.75 -5.51 -35.86
C SER A 324 -7.21 -5.57 -35.74
N PRO A 325 -6.53 -6.41 -36.54
CA PRO A 325 -5.07 -6.47 -36.55
C PRO A 325 -4.41 -5.10 -36.80
N ASN A 326 -5.01 -4.26 -37.65
CA ASN A 326 -4.52 -2.90 -37.92
C ASN A 326 -4.65 -1.98 -36.70
N GLU A 327 -5.74 -2.10 -35.93
CA GLU A 327 -5.93 -1.32 -34.71
C GLU A 327 -4.96 -1.75 -33.60
N ILE A 328 -4.66 -3.05 -33.50
CA ILE A 328 -3.64 -3.56 -32.58
C ILE A 328 -2.27 -2.99 -32.94
N GLN A 329 -1.91 -2.99 -34.22
CA GLN A 329 -0.64 -2.42 -34.68
C GLN A 329 -0.56 -0.91 -34.38
N LEU A 330 -1.60 -0.14 -34.69
CA LEU A 330 -1.65 1.29 -34.37
C LEU A 330 -1.49 1.53 -32.87
N PHE A 331 -2.08 0.68 -32.03
CA PHE A 331 -1.94 0.79 -30.58
C PHE A 331 -0.52 0.47 -30.09
N GLU A 332 0.13 -0.57 -30.63
CA GLU A 332 1.52 -0.90 -30.29
C GLU A 332 2.48 0.24 -30.65
N GLU A 333 2.33 0.81 -31.85
CA GLU A 333 3.12 1.97 -32.29
C GLU A 333 2.88 3.21 -31.41
N ALA A 334 1.63 3.45 -31.01
CA ALA A 334 1.28 4.55 -30.12
C ALA A 334 1.84 4.35 -28.71
N LEU A 335 1.84 3.11 -28.20
CA LEU A 335 2.36 2.76 -26.88
C LEU A 335 3.88 2.95 -26.83
N ASP A 336 4.60 2.60 -27.88
CA ASP A 336 6.05 2.83 -27.97
C ASP A 336 6.39 4.33 -28.00
N LYS A 337 5.55 5.15 -28.67
CA LYS A 337 5.77 6.59 -28.81
C LYS A 337 5.35 7.39 -27.57
N TYR A 338 4.18 7.09 -27.02
CA TYR A 338 3.53 7.86 -25.95
C TYR A 338 3.52 7.15 -24.59
N SER A 339 4.12 5.96 -24.49
CA SER A 339 4.09 5.15 -23.27
C SER A 339 2.65 4.94 -22.78
N LYS A 340 2.31 5.34 -21.55
CA LYS A 340 0.97 5.14 -20.96
C LYS A 340 0.11 6.41 -20.95
N VAL A 341 0.36 7.35 -21.86
CA VAL A 341 -0.47 8.55 -22.01
C VAL A 341 -1.65 8.23 -22.94
N PHE A 342 -2.67 7.56 -22.39
CA PHE A 342 -3.79 7.04 -23.18
C PHE A 342 -4.66 8.12 -23.84
N THR A 343 -4.68 9.33 -23.30
CA THR A 343 -5.34 10.48 -23.94
C THR A 343 -4.71 10.75 -25.30
N ASP A 344 -3.38 10.78 -25.38
CA ASP A 344 -2.66 11.16 -26.59
C ASP A 344 -2.69 10.01 -27.61
N ILE A 345 -2.60 8.77 -27.13
CA ILE A 345 -2.82 7.56 -27.94
C ILE A 345 -4.22 7.57 -28.57
N HIS A 346 -5.25 7.91 -27.79
CA HIS A 346 -6.62 7.99 -28.28
C HIS A 346 -6.78 9.08 -29.33
N HIS A 347 -6.34 10.31 -29.06
CA HIS A 347 -6.52 11.44 -29.97
C HIS A 347 -5.76 11.28 -31.29
N GLU A 348 -4.55 10.74 -31.26
CA GLU A 348 -3.68 10.71 -32.44
C GLU A 348 -3.73 9.40 -33.24
N TYR A 349 -3.94 8.25 -32.58
CA TYR A 349 -3.87 6.94 -33.24
C TYR A 349 -5.22 6.24 -33.36
N LEU A 350 -6.11 6.40 -32.38
CA LEU A 350 -7.39 5.67 -32.31
C LEU A 350 -8.59 6.58 -31.96
N PRO A 351 -8.83 7.70 -32.65
CA PRO A 351 -9.85 8.69 -32.25
C PRO A 351 -11.29 8.18 -32.37
N TRP A 352 -11.50 7.13 -33.17
CA TRP A 352 -12.81 6.46 -33.32
C TRP A 352 -13.12 5.44 -32.23
N LYS A 353 -12.14 5.06 -31.40
CA LYS A 353 -12.42 4.20 -30.23
C LYS A 353 -13.08 5.05 -29.17
N GLU A 354 -14.04 4.50 -28.43
CA GLU A 354 -14.57 5.20 -27.27
C GLU A 354 -13.57 5.11 -26.12
N HIS A 355 -13.07 6.26 -25.66
CA HIS A 355 -12.39 6.31 -24.37
C HIS A 355 -13.46 6.27 -23.28
N GLN A 356 -13.83 5.07 -22.83
CA GLN A 356 -14.71 4.93 -21.68
C GLN A 356 -13.95 5.27 -20.41
N VAL A 357 -13.87 6.56 -20.12
CA VAL A 357 -13.53 7.05 -18.78
C VAL A 357 -14.73 6.72 -17.89
N GLY A 358 -14.66 5.60 -17.18
CA GLY A 358 -15.51 5.36 -16.02
C GLY A 358 -16.82 4.60 -16.22
N ASN A 359 -16.87 3.55 -17.04
CA ASN A 359 -17.99 2.58 -16.96
C ASN A 359 -17.62 1.10 -17.19
N THR A 360 -16.34 0.76 -17.16
CA THR A 360 -15.90 -0.62 -16.97
C THR A 360 -15.87 -0.92 -15.47
N ARG A 361 -16.66 -1.92 -15.06
CA ARG A 361 -16.61 -2.58 -13.74
C ARG A 361 -15.26 -3.30 -13.46
N LEU A 362 -14.12 -2.75 -13.88
CA LEU A 362 -12.81 -3.40 -13.75
C LEU A 362 -11.69 -2.44 -13.29
N PHE A 363 -11.43 -2.50 -11.99
CA PHE A 363 -10.12 -2.74 -11.35
C PHE A 363 -8.90 -1.83 -11.57
N PHE A 364 -8.96 -0.70 -12.28
CA PHE A 364 -7.77 0.14 -12.50
C PHE A 364 -7.79 1.58 -11.95
N ASP A 365 -8.56 1.83 -10.89
CA ASP A 365 -8.53 3.13 -10.18
C ASP A 365 -7.72 3.13 -8.87
N ASN A 366 -6.73 2.25 -8.73
CA ASN A 366 -5.74 2.37 -7.64
C ASN A 366 -4.37 1.84 -8.08
N PHE A 367 -3.58 2.67 -8.77
CA PHE A 367 -2.12 2.74 -8.62
C PHE A 367 -1.60 4.13 -8.96
#